data_AF-A0A397HYW3-F1
#
_entry.id   AF-A0A397HYW3-F1
#
_cell.length_a   1.000
_cell.length_b   1.000
_cell.length_c   1.000
_cell.angle_alpha   90.00
_cell.angle_beta   90.00
_cell.angle_gamma   90.00
#
_symmetry.space_group_name_H-M   'P 1'
#
loop_
_entity.id
_entity.type
_entity.pdbx_description
1 polymer ?
#
loop_
_entity_poly.entity_id
_entity_poly.type
_entity_poly.pdbx_seq_one_letter_code
_entity_poly.pdbx_strand_id
1 'polypeptide(L)'
;MFQRRTWSSGNNNVDKIIQESQKHGLQWMLYDDFKEIKHIADGGHGPVYFAKLKNYWEYNFISDKVVLKEIKDSRYDIAKFLKVIIIVINYKFITKYYRISKNPST
;
A
#
# COMPACT_ATOMS: atom_id res chain seq x y z
N MET A 1 17.62 7.74 -12.10
CA MET A 1 16.64 7.33 -13.13
C MET A 1 15.65 6.38 -12.45
N PHE A 2 14.37 6.77 -12.31
CA PHE A 2 13.36 5.89 -11.70
C PHE A 2 13.05 4.75 -12.67
N GLN A 3 13.61 3.55 -12.45
CA GLN A 3 13.13 2.38 -13.17
C GLN A 3 11.68 2.13 -12.74
N ARG A 4 10.75 2.34 -13.68
CA ARG A 4 9.35 1.97 -13.54
C ARG A 4 9.30 0.45 -13.56
N ARG A 5 9.46 -0.21 -12.40
CA ARG A 5 9.34 -1.67 -12.31
C ARG A 5 7.95 -2.06 -12.78
N THR A 6 7.87 -2.92 -13.80
CA THR A 6 6.61 -3.49 -14.28
C THR A 6 6.13 -4.50 -13.25
N TRP A 7 5.05 -4.18 -12.56
CA TRP A 7 4.40 -5.09 -11.61
C TRP A 7 2.94 -5.29 -12.02
N SER A 8 2.43 -6.50 -11.80
CA SER A 8 1.01 -6.87 -11.93
C SER A 8 0.61 -7.70 -10.72
N SER A 9 -0.61 -7.49 -10.23
CA SER A 9 -1.20 -8.30 -9.17
C SER A 9 -1.61 -9.70 -9.63
N GLY A 10 -1.73 -9.91 -10.96
CA GLY A 10 -2.45 -11.04 -11.55
C GLY A 10 -3.97 -10.85 -11.62
N ASN A 11 -4.50 -9.69 -11.19
CA ASN A 11 -5.92 -9.35 -11.24
C ASN A 11 -6.12 -8.02 -12.01
N ASN A 12 -6.73 -8.12 -13.20
CA ASN A 12 -6.93 -6.99 -14.11
C ASN A 12 -7.71 -5.81 -13.49
N ASN A 13 -8.67 -6.08 -12.57
CA ASN A 13 -9.43 -5.01 -11.92
C ASN A 13 -8.57 -4.27 -10.89
N VAL A 14 -7.78 -5.01 -10.11
CA VAL A 14 -6.85 -4.45 -9.12
C VAL A 14 -5.75 -3.65 -9.82
N ASP A 15 -5.20 -4.17 -10.92
CA ASP A 15 -4.18 -3.48 -11.71
C ASP A 15 -4.69 -2.15 -12.27
N LYS A 16 -5.91 -2.12 -12.81
CA LYS A 16 -6.56 -0.87 -13.26
C LYS A 16 -6.69 0.14 -12.12
N ILE A 17 -7.12 -0.31 -10.94
CA ILE A 17 -7.30 0.58 -9.79
C ILE A 17 -5.96 1.15 -9.31
N ILE A 18 -4.90 0.35 -9.30
CA ILE A 18 -3.55 0.81 -8.92
C ILE A 18 -3.02 1.81 -9.96
N GLN A 19 -3.25 1.57 -11.25
CA GLN A 19 -2.87 2.54 -12.29
C GLN A 19 -3.62 3.87 -12.12
N GLU A 20 -4.91 3.83 -11.80
CA GLU A 20 -5.67 5.05 -11.49
C GLU A 20 -5.17 5.72 -10.20
N SER A 21 -4.88 4.95 -9.14
CA SER A 21 -4.40 5.50 -7.86
C SER A 21 -3.06 6.22 -7.98
N GLN A 22 -2.21 5.77 -8.90
CA GLN A 22 -0.93 6.42 -9.19
C GLN A 22 -1.10 7.84 -9.74
N LYS A 23 -2.17 8.11 -10.50
CA LYS A 23 -2.52 9.47 -10.95
C LYS A 23 -2.90 10.38 -9.77
N HIS A 24 -3.37 9.78 -8.68
CA HIS A 24 -3.74 10.45 -7.43
C HIS A 24 -2.62 10.43 -6.37
N GLY A 25 -1.39 10.07 -6.76
CA GLY A 25 -0.21 10.12 -5.88
C GLY A 25 0.02 8.87 -5.01
N LEU A 26 -0.87 7.87 -5.08
CA LEU A 26 -0.69 6.60 -4.35
C LEU A 26 0.13 5.63 -5.20
N GLN A 27 1.41 5.48 -4.87
CA GLN A 27 2.37 4.77 -5.72
C GLN A 27 2.53 3.28 -5.32
N TRP A 28 2.98 2.47 -6.28
CA TRP A 28 3.33 1.07 -6.00
C TRP A 28 4.66 0.93 -5.24
N MET A 29 4.79 -0.12 -4.43
CA MET A 29 6.00 -0.53 -3.73
C MET A 29 6.11 -2.06 -3.64
N LEU A 30 7.31 -2.60 -3.83
CA LEU A 30 7.51 -4.03 -3.67
C LEU A 30 7.56 -4.39 -2.19
N TYR A 31 6.96 -5.53 -1.84
CA TYR A 31 6.89 -5.96 -0.45
C TYR A 31 8.28 -6.25 0.11
N ASP A 32 9.18 -6.73 -0.74
CA ASP A 32 10.57 -7.02 -0.38
C ASP A 32 11.39 -5.77 -0.03
N ASP A 33 10.88 -4.56 -0.28
CA ASP A 33 11.54 -3.32 0.15
C ASP A 33 11.31 -3.03 1.64
N PHE A 34 10.42 -3.78 2.30
CA PHE A 34 10.24 -3.74 3.76
C PHE A 34 11.18 -4.73 4.45
N LYS A 35 11.62 -4.38 5.67
CA LYS A 35 12.41 -5.22 6.58
C LYS A 35 11.94 -5.01 8.01
N GLU A 36 12.33 -5.91 8.91
CA GLU A 36 12.00 -5.85 10.33
C GLU A 36 10.48 -5.67 10.57
N ILE A 37 9.66 -6.40 9.81
CA ILE A 37 8.20 -6.34 9.91
C ILE A 37 7.77 -6.93 11.26
N LYS A 38 7.10 -6.13 12.08
CA LYS A 38 6.63 -6.51 13.43
C LYS A 38 5.15 -6.21 13.57
N HIS A 39 4.36 -7.18 14.01
CA HIS A 39 2.96 -6.96 14.35
C HIS A 39 2.84 -5.95 15.49
N ILE A 40 1.89 -5.02 15.37
CA ILE A 40 1.56 -4.04 16.41
C ILE A 40 0.21 -4.37 17.04
N ALA A 41 -0.81 -4.60 16.21
CA ALA A 41 -2.18 -4.78 16.68
C ALA A 41 -3.06 -5.38 15.58
N ASP A 42 -4.13 -6.07 15.99
CA ASP A 42 -5.23 -6.44 15.11
C ASP A 42 -6.29 -5.32 15.13
N GLY A 43 -6.59 -4.78 13.95
CA GLY A 43 -7.67 -3.80 13.79
C GLY A 43 -8.87 -4.40 13.06
N GLY A 44 -10.01 -3.69 13.07
CA GLY A 44 -11.27 -4.21 12.51
C GLY A 44 -11.23 -4.62 11.02
N HIS A 45 -10.30 -4.09 10.22
CA HIS A 45 -10.13 -4.42 8.80
C HIS A 45 -8.83 -5.21 8.51
N GLY A 46 -8.18 -5.76 9.53
CA GLY A 46 -6.94 -6.53 9.41
C GLY A 46 -5.81 -6.01 10.32
N PRO A 47 -4.68 -6.74 10.36
CA PRO A 47 -3.55 -6.43 11.22
C PRO A 47 -2.80 -5.16 10.79
N VAL A 48 -2.12 -4.56 11.75
CA VAL A 48 -1.24 -3.41 11.59
C VAL A 48 0.16 -3.84 11.97
N TYR A 49 1.13 -3.50 11.13
CA TYR A 49 2.54 -3.82 11.35
C TYR A 49 3.39 -2.57 11.33
N PHE A 50 4.44 -2.58 12.13
CA PHE A 50 5.59 -1.72 11.98
C PHE A 50 6.52 -2.34 10.96
N ALA A 51 7.18 -1.53 10.13
CA ALA A 51 8.29 -1.99 9.30
C ALA A 51 9.32 -0.87 9.11
N LYS A 52 10.52 -1.26 8.68
CA LYS A 52 11.51 -0.35 8.13
C LYS A 52 11.64 -0.53 6.62
N LEU A 53 11.91 0.55 5.91
CA LEU A 53 12.23 0.51 4.48
C LEU A 53 13.73 0.23 4.29
N LYS A 54 14.08 -0.59 3.30
CA LYS A 54 15.49 -0.86 2.94
C LYS A 54 16.17 0.37 2.34
N ASN A 55 15.51 1.02 1.38
CA ASN A 55 16.05 2.16 0.61
C ASN A 55 15.14 3.39 0.72
N TYR A 56 14.85 3.87 1.93
CA TYR A 56 13.86 4.94 2.15
C TYR A 56 14.17 6.26 1.42
N TRP A 57 15.45 6.56 1.18
CA TRP A 57 15.90 7.73 0.42
C TRP A 57 15.50 7.67 -1.06
N GLU A 58 15.50 6.48 -1.67
CA GLU A 58 15.06 6.29 -3.08
C GLU A 58 13.58 6.65 -3.27
N TYR A 59 12.82 6.59 -2.18
CA TYR A 59 11.40 6.90 -2.12
C TYR A 59 11.10 8.30 -1.59
N ASN A 60 12.13 9.12 -1.32
CA ASN A 60 12.04 10.46 -0.72
C ASN A 60 11.33 10.48 0.66
N PHE A 61 11.40 9.40 1.43
CA PHE A 61 10.95 9.44 2.82
C PHE A 61 12.01 10.11 3.70
N ILE A 62 11.58 10.80 4.75
CA ILE A 62 12.46 11.40 5.76
C ILE A 62 12.91 10.34 6.78
N SER A 63 12.10 9.30 6.98
CA SER A 63 12.37 8.20 7.90
C SER A 63 12.17 6.86 7.20
N ASP A 64 12.96 5.87 7.61
CA ASP A 64 12.79 4.48 7.21
C ASP A 64 11.59 3.80 7.88
N LYS A 65 11.05 4.39 8.96
CA LYS A 65 9.96 3.81 9.74
C LYS A 65 8.61 4.03 9.06
N VAL A 66 7.88 2.94 8.87
CA VAL A 66 6.53 2.97 8.29
C VAL A 66 5.56 2.09 9.08
N VAL A 67 4.28 2.38 8.91
CA VAL A 67 3.19 1.53 9.38
C VAL A 67 2.52 0.90 8.17
N LEU A 68 2.41 -0.42 8.18
CA LEU A 68 1.71 -1.21 7.18
C LEU A 68 0.33 -1.57 7.72
N LYS A 69 -0.72 -1.18 7.01
CA LYS A 69 -2.08 -1.67 7.25
C LYS A 69 -2.36 -2.78 6.24
N GLU A 70 -2.45 -4.03 6.72
CA GLU A 70 -2.88 -5.13 5.89
C GLU A 70 -4.40 -5.22 5.90
N ILE A 71 -4.98 -5.53 4.74
CA ILE A 71 -6.43 -5.55 4.55
C ILE A 71 -6.85 -6.99 4.33
N LYS A 72 -7.45 -7.58 5.37
CA LYS A 72 -7.93 -8.97 5.41
C LYS A 72 -9.43 -9.00 5.68
N ASP A 73 -10.19 -8.23 4.93
CA ASP A 73 -11.64 -8.23 5.08
C ASP A 73 -12.29 -8.93 3.89
N SER A 74 -12.70 -10.19 4.12
CA SER A 74 -13.38 -11.02 3.11
C SER A 74 -14.74 -10.49 2.69
N ARG A 75 -15.31 -9.52 3.42
CA ARG A 75 -16.58 -8.88 3.08
C ARG A 75 -16.44 -7.89 1.93
N TYR A 76 -15.21 -7.43 1.63
CA TYR A 76 -14.95 -6.50 0.55
C TYR A 76 -14.20 -7.19 -0.58
N ASP A 77 -14.73 -7.04 -1.80
CA ASP A 77 -13.89 -7.10 -2.99
C ASP A 77 -12.78 -6.05 -2.81
N ILE A 78 -11.53 -6.50 -2.84
CA ILE A 78 -10.35 -5.64 -2.66
C ILE A 78 -10.36 -4.47 -3.66
N ALA A 79 -10.93 -4.66 -4.85
CA ALA A 79 -11.15 -3.61 -5.84
C ALA A 79 -12.12 -2.53 -5.31
N LYS A 80 -13.25 -2.94 -4.72
CA LYS A 80 -14.24 -2.01 -4.13
C LYS A 80 -13.63 -1.23 -2.97
N PHE A 81 -12.84 -1.90 -2.12
CA PHE A 81 -12.17 -1.27 -0.99
C PHE A 81 -11.12 -0.24 -1.43
N LEU A 82 -10.25 -0.59 -2.38
CA LEU A 82 -9.24 0.33 -2.93
C LEU A 82 -9.90 1.57 -3.57
N LYS A 83 -11.03 1.39 -4.26
CA LYS A 83 -11.80 2.52 -4.82
C LYS A 83 -12.29 3.49 -3.73
N VAL A 84 -12.77 2.97 -2.60
CA VAL A 84 -13.15 3.81 -1.44
C VAL A 84 -11.94 4.53 -0.87
N ILE A 85 -10.79 3.86 -0.71
CA ILE A 85 -9.55 4.51 -0.24
C ILE A 85 -9.12 5.65 -1.15
N ILE A 86 -9.15 5.47 -2.48
CA ILE A 86 -8.80 6.53 -3.44
C ILE A 86 -9.72 7.75 -3.26
N ILE A 87 -11.03 7.53 -3.09
CA ILE A 87 -11.98 8.60 -2.80
C ILE A 87 -11.60 9.31 -1.50
N VAL A 88 -11.40 8.56 -0.41
CA VAL A 88 -11.03 9.14 0.91
C VAL A 88 -9.73 9.95 0.83
N ILE A 89 -8.71 9.46 0.13
CA ILE A 89 -7.44 10.17 -0.10
C ILE A 89 -7.68 11.48 -0.85
N ASN A 90 -8.48 11.46 -1.92
CA ASN A 90 -8.80 12.63 -2.73
C ASN A 90 -9.53 13.72 -1.92
N TYR A 91 -10.38 13.32 -0.97
CA TYR A 91 -11.10 14.26 -0.11
C TYR A 91 -10.31 14.71 1.14
N LYS A 92 -9.03 14.32 1.31
CA LYS A 92 -8.12 14.79 2.39
C LYS A 92 -8.57 14.51 3.84
N PHE A 93 -9.56 13.65 4.08
CA PHE A 93 -10.05 13.38 5.43
C PHE A 93 -9.17 12.34 6.17
N ILE A 94 -8.15 12.80 6.90
CA ILE A 94 -7.62 12.16 8.13
C ILE A 94 -6.31 11.34 8.04
N THR A 95 -6.01 10.52 7.02
CA THR A 95 -4.73 9.74 6.98
C THR A 95 -4.04 9.75 5.61
N LYS A 96 -2.76 10.13 5.58
CA LYS A 96 -1.92 10.09 4.38
C LYS A 96 -1.48 8.66 4.07
N TYR A 97 -1.99 8.10 2.99
CA TYR A 97 -1.47 6.87 2.41
C TYR A 97 -0.47 7.23 1.32
N TYR A 98 0.74 6.66 1.41
CA TYR A 98 1.82 6.97 0.47
C TYR A 98 1.93 5.94 -0.63
N ARG A 99 1.82 4.65 -0.29
CA ARG A 99 2.06 3.53 -1.21
C ARG A 99 1.18 2.31 -0.94
N ILE A 100 1.07 1.45 -1.96
CA ILE A 100 0.43 0.11 -1.90
C ILE A 100 1.50 -0.95 -2.18
N SER A 101 1.36 -2.10 -1.53
CA SER A 101 2.16 -3.31 -1.80
C SER A 101 1.30 -4.57 -1.74
N LYS A 102 1.69 -5.63 -2.45
CA LYS A 102 1.04 -6.96 -2.41
C LYS A 102 1.81 -7.82 -1.43
N ASN A 103 1.13 -8.28 -0.38
CA ASN A 103 1.69 -9.28 0.52
C ASN A 103 1.91 -10.58 -0.28
N PRO A 104 3.12 -11.15 -0.33
CA PRO A 104 3.38 -12.40 -1.07
C PRO A 104 2.66 -13.61 -0.48
N SER A 105 2.19 -13.55 0.76
CA SER A 105 1.44 -14.63 1.41
C SER A 105 -0.06 -14.66 1.07
N THR A 106 -0.52 -13.78 0.18
CA THR A 106 -1.92 -13.66 -0.29
C THR A 106 -2.00 -13.59 -1.81
#